data_AF-A0A8H7NQS2-F1
#
_entry.id   AF-A0A8H7NQS2-F1
#
_cell.length_a   1.000
_cell.length_b   1.000
_cell.length_c   1.000
_cell.angle_alpha   90.00
_cell.angle_beta   90.00
_cell.angle_gamma   90.00
#
_symmetry.space_group_name_H-M   'P 1'
#
loop_
_entity.id
_entity.type
_entity.pdbx_description
1 polymer ?
#
loop_
_entity_poly.entity_id
_entity_poly.type
_entity_poly.pdbx_seq_one_letter_code
_entity_poly.pdbx_strand_id
1 'polypeptide(L)'
;MEVETSNFSMLYHVSILVGDIFEHIAQVIAGENASKLYQDLEKEISLTVCNMIEEAGSTSTKFCESIALALSSLLLLQLFRATRQLKSHSAREDDIALQTTKRMVLDMNKTANYILQTNGASTMSLVGICSVCSAGVLLVLASQRGQQTSLTDSDLAIIRFNLKALNRRWGIGAMYLRCLGEDLGLDGLVLNSENDNSIAQIIKI
;
A
#
# COMPACT_ATOMS: atom_id res chain seq x y z
N MET A 1 23.50 -4.31 26.00
CA MET A 1 23.31 -5.40 25.04
C MET A 1 21.95 -5.14 24.41
N GLU A 2 21.92 -4.39 23.32
CA GLU A 2 20.67 -4.07 22.61
C GLU A 2 20.16 -5.36 21.98
N VAL A 3 18.90 -5.71 22.27
CA VAL A 3 18.24 -6.84 21.63
C VAL A 3 17.99 -6.43 20.19
N GLU A 4 18.75 -7.00 19.26
CA GLU A 4 18.63 -6.72 17.84
C GLU A 4 17.22 -7.10 17.36
N THR A 5 16.42 -6.11 16.98
CA THR A 5 15.05 -6.35 16.52
C THR A 5 15.08 -7.14 15.23
N SER A 6 14.51 -8.35 15.23
CA SER A 6 14.47 -9.18 14.03
C SER A 6 13.45 -8.61 13.02
N ASN A 7 13.72 -8.77 11.72
CA ASN A 7 12.79 -8.35 10.66
C ASN A 7 11.40 -8.98 10.85
N PHE A 8 11.34 -10.23 11.29
CA PHE A 8 10.07 -10.92 11.60
C PHE A 8 9.31 -10.25 12.75
N SER A 9 10.00 -9.88 13.84
CA SER A 9 9.37 -9.18 14.97
C SER A 9 8.82 -7.82 14.52
N MET A 10 9.56 -7.11 13.66
CA MET A 10 9.12 -5.84 13.13
C MET A 10 7.92 -5.99 12.19
N LEU A 11 7.93 -7.00 11.32
CA LEU A 11 6.82 -7.28 10.42
C LEU A 11 5.55 -7.65 11.18
N TYR A 12 5.68 -8.41 12.27
CA TYR A 12 4.56 -8.73 13.17
C TYR A 12 3.98 -7.46 13.81
N HIS A 13 4.84 -6.59 14.35
CA HIS A 13 4.42 -5.32 14.93
C HIS A 13 3.69 -4.44 13.91
N VAL A 14 4.25 -4.27 12.71
CA VAL A 14 3.61 -3.53 11.62
C VAL A 14 2.27 -4.17 11.24
N SER A 15 2.18 -5.50 11.18
CA SER A 15 0.95 -6.20 10.80
C SER A 15 -0.20 -5.95 11.78
N ILE A 16 0.08 -5.82 13.09
CA ILE A 16 -0.92 -5.44 14.10
C ILE A 16 -1.44 -4.03 13.79
N LEU A 17 -0.53 -3.08 13.58
CA LEU A 17 -0.89 -1.69 13.30
C LEU A 17 -1.68 -1.56 11.98
N VAL A 18 -1.33 -2.35 10.98
CA VAL A 18 -2.12 -2.47 9.75
C VAL A 18 -3.52 -3.00 10.06
N GLY A 19 -3.64 -4.04 10.88
CA GLY A 19 -4.94 -4.54 11.35
C GLY A 19 -5.81 -3.44 11.95
N ASP A 20 -5.24 -2.63 12.84
CA ASP A 20 -5.93 -1.50 13.47
C ASP A 20 -6.38 -0.44 12.45
N ILE A 21 -5.57 -0.16 11.42
CA ILE A 21 -5.94 0.75 10.32
C ILE A 21 -7.12 0.22 9.53
N PHE A 22 -7.10 -1.07 9.16
CA PHE A 22 -8.20 -1.69 8.43
C PHE A 22 -9.48 -1.73 9.26
N GLU A 23 -9.37 -2.02 10.56
CA GLU A 23 -10.50 -1.99 11.49
C GLU A 23 -11.10 -0.58 11.59
N HIS A 24 -10.25 0.44 11.77
CA HIS A 24 -10.68 1.84 11.79
C HIS A 24 -11.45 2.22 10.50
N ILE A 25 -10.89 1.88 9.34
CA ILE A 25 -11.53 2.16 8.05
C ILE A 25 -12.89 1.44 7.96
N ALA A 26 -12.95 0.16 8.35
CA ALA A 26 -14.18 -0.62 8.33
C ALA A 26 -15.26 -0.03 9.25
N GLN A 27 -14.91 0.35 10.48
CA GLN A 27 -15.82 0.97 11.45
C GLN A 27 -16.37 2.30 10.91
N VAL A 28 -15.51 3.16 10.36
CA VAL A 28 -15.93 4.43 9.76
C VAL A 28 -16.81 4.21 8.52
N ILE A 29 -16.59 3.14 7.74
CA ILE A 29 -17.47 2.77 6.63
C ILE A 29 -18.85 2.33 7.14
N ALA A 30 -18.88 1.53 8.21
CA ALA A 30 -20.11 1.06 8.86
C ALA A 30 -20.90 2.17 9.57
N GLY A 31 -20.32 3.37 9.73
CA GLY A 31 -20.92 4.47 10.48
C GLY A 31 -20.80 4.29 12.00
N GLU A 32 -19.88 3.44 12.45
CA GLU A 32 -19.58 3.19 13.85
C GLU A 32 -18.55 4.19 14.38
N ASN A 33 -18.49 4.33 15.71
CA ASN A 33 -17.42 5.08 16.35
C ASN A 33 -16.16 4.22 16.34
N ALA A 34 -15.15 4.66 15.60
CA ALA A 34 -13.89 3.94 15.51
C ALA A 34 -13.21 3.82 16.88
N SER A 35 -12.66 2.63 17.16
CA SER A 35 -11.99 2.32 18.43
C SER A 35 -10.72 3.15 18.64
N LYS A 36 -9.99 3.41 17.55
CA LYS A 36 -8.81 4.28 17.50
C LYS A 36 -9.07 5.50 16.62
N LEU A 37 -8.51 6.64 17.01
CA LEU A 37 -8.60 7.88 16.22
C LEU A 37 -7.63 7.82 15.05
N TYR A 38 -8.01 8.47 13.94
CA TYR A 38 -7.16 8.61 12.76
C TYR A 38 -5.77 9.17 13.10
N GLN A 39 -5.71 10.22 13.92
CA GLN A 39 -4.46 10.94 14.23
C GLN A 39 -3.48 10.07 15.01
N ASP A 40 -4.00 9.20 15.90
CA ASP A 40 -3.18 8.27 16.66
C ASP A 40 -2.58 7.21 15.73
N LEU A 41 -3.39 6.65 14.84
CA LEU A 41 -2.95 5.65 13.87
C LEU A 41 -1.93 6.22 12.88
N GLU A 42 -2.18 7.41 12.32
CA GLU A 42 -1.25 8.08 11.41
C GLU A 42 0.08 8.37 12.09
N LYS A 43 0.05 8.89 13.31
CA LYS A 43 1.27 9.18 14.08
C LYS A 43 2.04 7.92 14.40
N GLU A 44 1.36 6.88 14.89
CA GLU A 44 1.97 5.61 15.27
C GLU A 44 2.66 4.96 14.05
N ILE A 45 1.98 4.85 12.91
CA ILE A 45 2.57 4.21 11.72
C ILE A 45 3.70 5.05 11.11
N SER A 46 3.57 6.38 11.14
CA SER A 46 4.62 7.29 10.65
C SER A 46 5.88 7.19 11.51
N LEU A 47 5.74 7.18 12.83
CA LEU A 47 6.87 7.01 13.75
C LEU A 47 7.54 5.64 13.56
N THR A 48 6.75 4.58 13.41
CA THR A 48 7.27 3.23 13.15
C THR A 48 8.07 3.18 11.85
N VAL A 49 7.59 3.83 10.77
CA VAL A 49 8.34 3.93 9.51
C VAL A 49 9.65 4.70 9.69
N CYS A 50 9.63 5.86 10.35
CA CYS A 50 10.84 6.65 10.59
C CYS A 50 11.88 5.85 11.40
N ASN A 51 11.45 5.20 12.49
CA ASN A 51 12.32 4.38 13.32
C ASN A 51 12.94 3.23 12.52
N MET A 52 12.16 2.55 11.67
CA MET A 52 12.67 1.48 10.81
C MET A 52 13.71 1.99 9.81
N ILE A 53 13.49 3.17 9.21
CA ILE A 53 14.43 3.78 8.26
C ILE A 53 15.72 4.19 8.97
N GLU A 54 15.62 4.81 10.15
CA GLU A 54 16.77 5.22 10.96
C GLU A 54 17.59 4.00 11.41
N GLU A 55 16.94 2.95 11.90
CA GLU A 55 17.60 1.72 12.34
C GLU A 55 18.22 0.94 11.18
N ALA A 56 17.57 0.91 10.01
CA ALA A 56 18.11 0.26 8.82
C ALA A 56 19.40 0.97 8.30
N GLY A 57 19.54 2.27 8.53
CA GLY A 57 20.64 3.06 8.02
C GLY A 57 20.68 3.15 6.49
N SER A 58 21.79 3.61 5.93
CA SER A 58 21.90 4.01 4.52
C SER A 58 22.04 2.85 3.51
N THR A 59 22.19 1.60 3.96
CA THR A 59 22.58 0.47 3.09
C THR A 59 21.84 -0.83 3.35
N SER A 60 20.94 -0.90 4.35
CA SER A 60 20.38 -2.18 4.78
C SER A 60 18.99 -2.47 4.21
N THR A 61 18.81 -3.69 3.70
CA THR A 61 17.50 -4.25 3.35
C THR A 61 16.72 -4.77 4.57
N LYS A 62 17.20 -4.52 5.80
CA LYS A 62 16.75 -5.18 7.05
C LYS A 62 15.23 -5.16 7.25
N PHE A 63 14.56 -4.06 6.92
CA PHE A 63 13.12 -3.89 7.17
C PHE A 63 12.31 -3.58 5.91
N CYS A 64 12.81 -3.94 4.72
CA CYS A 64 12.19 -3.51 3.46
C CYS A 64 10.71 -3.96 3.33
N GLU A 65 10.38 -5.16 3.78
CA GLU A 65 9.01 -5.70 3.76
C GLU A 65 8.10 -4.95 4.74
N SER A 66 8.60 -4.72 5.97
CA SER A 66 7.89 -4.01 7.04
C SER A 66 7.65 -2.55 6.65
N ILE A 67 8.64 -1.86 6.09
CA ILE A 67 8.52 -0.51 5.54
C ILE A 67 7.51 -0.50 4.39
N ALA A 68 7.57 -1.46 3.48
CA ALA A 68 6.62 -1.54 2.37
C ALA A 68 5.19 -1.70 2.84
N LEU A 69 4.94 -2.62 3.78
CA LEU A 69 3.63 -2.85 4.35
C LEU A 69 3.11 -1.62 5.10
N ALA A 70 3.97 -0.99 5.90
CA ALA A 70 3.60 0.20 6.69
C ALA A 70 3.28 1.40 5.79
N LEU A 71 4.14 1.74 4.81
CA LEU A 71 3.91 2.85 3.89
C LEU A 71 2.67 2.65 3.03
N SER A 72 2.42 1.41 2.59
CA SER A 72 1.21 1.07 1.82
C SER A 72 -0.07 1.31 2.63
N SER A 73 -0.03 0.96 3.92
CA SER A 73 -1.17 1.10 4.83
C SER A 73 -1.36 2.56 5.29
N LEU A 74 -0.27 3.30 5.49
CA LEU A 74 -0.31 4.74 5.72
C LEU A 74 -0.92 5.47 4.51
N LEU A 75 -0.51 5.12 3.29
CA LEU A 75 -1.10 5.69 2.07
C LEU A 75 -2.61 5.44 2.02
N LEU A 76 -3.05 4.21 2.32
CA LEU A 76 -4.47 3.86 2.36
C LEU A 76 -5.23 4.73 3.37
N LEU A 77 -4.72 4.85 4.60
CA LEU A 77 -5.32 5.65 5.67
C LEU A 77 -5.45 7.13 5.26
N GLN A 78 -4.39 7.71 4.70
CA GLN A 78 -4.36 9.11 4.27
C GLN A 78 -5.31 9.37 3.07
N LEU A 79 -5.35 8.47 2.09
CA LEU A 79 -6.28 8.56 0.97
C LEU A 79 -7.74 8.41 1.42
N PHE A 80 -8.00 7.52 2.39
CA PHE A 80 -9.32 7.34 2.98
C PHE A 80 -9.81 8.64 3.65
N ARG A 81 -8.96 9.27 4.47
CA ARG A 81 -9.26 10.56 5.10
C ARG A 81 -9.48 11.65 4.05
N ALA A 82 -8.60 11.76 3.06
CA ALA A 82 -8.69 12.76 2.00
C ALA A 82 -10.01 12.66 1.20
N THR A 83 -10.53 11.45 1.04
CA THR A 83 -11.77 11.22 0.29
C THR A 83 -13.02 11.45 1.16
N ARG A 84 -12.98 11.09 2.45
CA ARG A 84 -14.09 11.30 3.40
C ARG A 84 -14.23 12.76 3.84
N GLN A 85 -13.14 13.50 3.98
CA GLN A 85 -13.14 14.89 4.45
C GLN A 85 -13.46 15.91 3.35
N LEU A 86 -14.37 15.60 2.41
CA LEU A 86 -14.81 16.49 1.33
C LEU A 86 -14.90 17.96 1.80
N LYS A 87 -13.85 18.74 1.51
CA LYS A 87 -13.73 20.20 1.53
C LYS A 87 -13.71 20.94 2.88
N SER A 88 -13.66 20.28 4.04
CA SER A 88 -13.61 20.96 5.34
C SER A 88 -12.22 20.89 5.96
N HIS A 89 -11.30 21.76 5.52
CA HIS A 89 -10.00 22.04 6.15
C HIS A 89 -9.08 20.85 6.41
N SER A 90 -8.59 20.16 5.37
CA SER A 90 -7.31 19.43 5.54
C SER A 90 -6.22 20.46 5.81
N ALA A 91 -5.48 20.32 6.91
CA ALA A 91 -4.37 21.21 7.18
C ALA A 91 -3.33 21.06 6.06
N ARG A 92 -2.61 22.14 5.72
CA ARG A 92 -1.53 22.10 4.72
C ARG A 92 -0.52 20.98 5.00
N GLU A 93 -0.31 20.66 6.29
CA GLU A 93 0.55 19.59 6.76
C GLU A 93 0.05 18.20 6.33
N ASP A 94 -1.27 17.95 6.39
CA ASP A 94 -1.88 16.69 5.95
C ASP A 94 -1.65 16.45 4.44
N ASP A 95 -1.76 17.50 3.62
CA ASP A 95 -1.51 17.41 2.18
C ASP A 95 -0.04 17.15 1.88
N ILE A 96 0.88 17.86 2.56
CA ILE A 96 2.31 17.62 2.44
C ILE A 96 2.67 16.17 2.83
N ALA A 97 2.10 15.67 3.93
CA ALA A 97 2.30 14.30 4.38
C ALA A 97 1.82 13.30 3.32
N LEU A 98 0.60 13.46 2.80
CA LEU A 98 0.05 12.60 1.76
C LEU A 98 0.91 12.64 0.48
N GLN A 99 1.34 13.82 0.01
CA GLN A 99 2.19 13.92 -1.18
C GLN A 99 3.56 13.27 -0.96
N THR A 100 4.10 13.36 0.26
CA THR A 100 5.35 12.69 0.64
C THR A 100 5.19 11.17 0.58
N THR A 101 4.14 10.63 1.20
CA THR A 101 3.84 9.19 1.16
C THR A 101 3.62 8.69 -0.28
N LYS A 102 2.87 9.44 -1.10
CA LYS A 102 2.66 9.12 -2.53
C LYS A 102 4.00 9.00 -3.27
N ARG A 103 4.93 9.93 -3.04
CA ARG A 103 6.26 9.91 -3.67
C ARG A 103 7.09 8.71 -3.23
N MET A 104 7.12 8.40 -1.93
CA MET A 104 7.82 7.23 -1.40
C MET A 104 7.30 5.93 -2.04
N VAL A 105 5.98 5.77 -2.16
CA VAL A 105 5.37 4.60 -2.80
C VAL A 105 5.73 4.49 -4.29
N LEU A 106 5.84 5.63 -4.99
CA LEU A 106 6.29 5.62 -6.39
C LEU A 106 7.75 5.18 -6.52
N ASP A 107 8.62 5.69 -5.66
CA ASP A 107 10.03 5.31 -5.65
C ASP A 107 10.21 3.82 -5.30
N MET A 108 9.37 3.30 -4.40
CA MET A 108 9.29 1.87 -4.11
C MET A 108 8.84 1.05 -5.34
N ASN A 109 7.82 1.50 -6.07
CA ASN A 109 7.36 0.82 -7.29
C ASN A 109 8.44 0.79 -8.38
N LYS A 110 9.17 1.90 -8.57
CA LYS A 110 10.31 2.00 -9.48
C LYS A 110 11.43 1.05 -9.09
N THR A 111 11.77 1.02 -7.80
CA THR A 111 12.81 0.15 -7.25
C THR A 111 12.44 -1.33 -7.38
N ALA A 112 11.20 -1.70 -7.06
CA ALA A 112 10.69 -3.05 -7.23
C ALA A 112 10.73 -3.49 -8.70
N ASN A 113 10.35 -2.60 -9.63
CA ASN A 113 10.44 -2.88 -11.06
C ASN A 113 11.89 -3.10 -11.51
N TYR A 114 12.83 -2.26 -11.06
CA TYR A 114 14.24 -2.46 -11.34
C TYR A 114 14.74 -3.83 -10.85
N ILE A 115 14.41 -4.21 -9.61
CA ILE A 115 14.75 -5.52 -9.03
C ILE A 115 14.11 -6.66 -9.85
N LEU A 116 12.84 -6.53 -10.24
CA LEU A 116 12.14 -7.54 -11.05
C LEU A 116 12.79 -7.72 -12.43
N GLN A 117 13.20 -6.64 -13.07
CA GLN A 117 13.82 -6.67 -14.39
C GLN A 117 15.24 -7.26 -14.34
N THR A 118 15.98 -6.97 -13.28
CA THR A 118 17.37 -7.42 -13.10
C THR A 118 17.49 -8.85 -12.56
N ASN A 119 16.69 -9.20 -11.56
CA ASN A 119 16.82 -10.46 -10.81
C ASN A 119 15.65 -11.43 -11.01
N GLY A 120 14.58 -10.99 -11.68
CA GLY A 120 13.37 -11.78 -11.89
C GLY A 120 12.44 -11.80 -10.69
N ALA A 121 11.23 -12.33 -10.91
CA ALA A 121 10.19 -12.35 -9.87
C ALA A 121 10.52 -13.30 -8.71
N SER A 122 11.36 -14.33 -8.91
CA SER A 122 11.67 -15.39 -7.94
C SER A 122 12.41 -14.91 -6.69
N THR A 123 13.18 -13.82 -6.81
CA THR A 123 14.01 -13.27 -5.73
C THR A 123 13.25 -12.29 -4.82
N MET A 124 12.00 -11.97 -5.14
CA MET A 124 11.17 -11.08 -4.32
C MET A 124 10.36 -11.86 -3.29
N SER A 125 10.24 -11.29 -2.10
CA SER A 125 9.28 -11.73 -1.08
C SER A 125 7.86 -11.44 -1.54
N LEU A 126 6.95 -12.40 -1.34
CA LEU A 126 5.52 -12.26 -1.61
C LEU A 126 4.93 -11.06 -0.86
N VAL A 127 5.24 -10.91 0.44
CA VAL A 127 4.72 -9.82 1.27
C VAL A 127 5.16 -8.47 0.72
N GLY A 128 6.46 -8.33 0.44
CA GLY A 128 7.03 -7.09 -0.09
C GLY A 128 6.43 -6.69 -1.44
N ILE A 129 6.37 -7.62 -2.41
CA ILE A 129 5.84 -7.30 -3.74
C ILE A 129 4.33 -7.07 -3.73
N CYS A 130 3.57 -7.77 -2.89
CA CYS A 130 2.13 -7.52 -2.71
C CYS A 130 1.88 -6.13 -2.15
N SER A 131 2.61 -5.71 -1.11
CA SER A 131 2.50 -4.37 -0.53
C SER A 131 2.82 -3.28 -1.56
N VAL A 132 3.93 -3.41 -2.29
CA VAL A 132 4.31 -2.42 -3.32
C VAL A 132 3.25 -2.34 -4.44
N CYS A 133 2.76 -3.49 -4.91
CA CYS A 133 1.75 -3.57 -5.95
C CYS A 133 0.41 -2.98 -5.49
N SER A 134 -0.03 -3.29 -4.27
CA SER A 134 -1.29 -2.77 -3.71
C SER A 134 -1.23 -1.25 -3.56
N ALA A 135 -0.11 -0.71 -3.07
CA ALA A 135 0.10 0.73 -2.99
C ALA A 135 0.14 1.41 -4.37
N GLY A 136 0.77 0.76 -5.36
CA GLY A 136 0.74 1.23 -6.75
C GLY A 136 -0.70 1.33 -7.29
N VAL A 137 -1.52 0.31 -7.04
CA VAL A 137 -2.95 0.30 -7.43
C VAL A 137 -3.71 1.43 -6.74
N LEU A 138 -3.50 1.66 -5.43
CA LEU A 138 -4.12 2.76 -4.70
C LEU A 138 -3.80 4.12 -5.32
N LEU A 139 -2.56 4.35 -5.77
CA LEU A 139 -2.19 5.60 -6.45
C LEU A 139 -2.94 5.79 -7.77
N VAL A 140 -3.06 4.73 -8.58
CA VAL A 140 -3.79 4.81 -9.86
C VAL A 140 -5.25 5.17 -9.62
N LEU A 141 -5.89 4.50 -8.66
CA LEU A 141 -7.29 4.72 -8.32
C LEU A 141 -7.53 6.13 -7.75
N ALA A 142 -6.64 6.61 -6.89
CA ALA A 142 -6.70 7.98 -6.38
C ALA A 142 -6.65 9.00 -7.54
N SER A 143 -5.74 8.79 -8.51
CA SER A 143 -5.64 9.64 -9.71
C SER A 143 -6.93 9.69 -10.51
N GLN A 144 -7.54 8.53 -10.77
CA GLN A 144 -8.81 8.41 -11.49
C GLN A 144 -9.97 9.13 -10.78
N ARG A 145 -9.90 9.26 -9.45
CA ARG A 145 -10.86 9.99 -8.62
C ARG A 145 -10.61 11.50 -8.52
N GLY A 146 -9.65 12.02 -9.30
CA GLY A 146 -9.32 13.44 -9.29
C GLY A 146 -8.48 13.87 -8.09
N GLN A 147 -7.92 12.93 -7.30
CA GLN A 147 -6.85 13.28 -6.37
C GLN A 147 -5.62 13.65 -7.18
N GLN A 148 -4.96 14.75 -6.82
CA GLN A 148 -3.73 15.13 -7.48
C GLN A 148 -2.68 14.07 -7.20
N THR A 149 -2.30 13.35 -8.25
CA THR A 149 -1.17 12.43 -8.27
C THR A 149 -0.28 12.84 -9.42
N SER A 150 1.03 12.90 -9.20
CA SER A 150 2.01 13.19 -10.25
C SER A 150 2.35 11.94 -11.06
N LEU A 151 1.37 11.04 -11.27
CA LEU A 151 1.56 9.81 -12.02
C LEU A 151 1.76 10.13 -13.49
N THR A 152 2.88 9.67 -14.04
CA THR A 152 3.16 9.71 -15.48
C THR A 152 2.73 8.40 -16.16
N ASP A 153 2.61 8.42 -17.49
CA ASP A 153 2.38 7.18 -18.26
C ASP A 153 3.48 6.13 -18.02
N SER A 154 4.72 6.58 -17.77
CA SER A 154 5.83 5.72 -17.38
C SER A 154 5.59 5.05 -16.03
N ASP A 155 5.05 5.78 -15.05
CA ASP A 155 4.73 5.21 -13.74
C ASP A 155 3.61 4.17 -13.84
N LEU A 156 2.58 4.45 -14.66
CA LEU A 156 1.51 3.49 -14.94
C LEU A 156 2.03 2.21 -15.60
N ALA A 157 2.95 2.34 -16.56
CA ALA A 157 3.59 1.19 -17.21
C ALA A 157 4.39 0.34 -16.21
N ILE A 158 5.11 0.98 -15.29
CA ILE A 158 5.87 0.32 -14.22
C ILE A 158 4.93 -0.44 -13.28
N ILE A 159 3.85 0.18 -12.82
CA ILE A 159 2.86 -0.47 -11.94
C ILE A 159 2.26 -1.68 -12.66
N ARG A 160 1.81 -1.54 -13.91
CA ARG A 160 1.28 -2.64 -14.72
C ARG A 160 2.28 -3.78 -14.91
N PHE A 161 3.55 -3.47 -15.12
CA PHE A 161 4.61 -4.47 -15.24
C PHE A 161 4.73 -5.30 -13.95
N ASN A 162 4.80 -4.64 -12.80
CA ASN A 162 4.87 -5.30 -11.48
C ASN A 162 3.65 -6.19 -11.25
N LEU A 163 2.43 -5.71 -11.57
CA LEU A 163 1.20 -6.49 -11.44
C LEU A 163 1.20 -7.74 -12.33
N LYS A 164 1.68 -7.64 -13.57
CA LYS A 164 1.81 -8.80 -14.47
C LYS A 164 2.85 -9.80 -13.96
N ALA A 165 3.96 -9.32 -13.42
CA ALA A 165 4.98 -10.18 -12.79
C ALA A 165 4.42 -10.91 -11.56
N LEU A 166 3.68 -10.20 -10.70
CA LEU A 166 2.99 -10.76 -9.55
C LEU A 166 1.96 -11.83 -9.97
N ASN A 167 1.18 -11.55 -11.02
CA ASN A 167 0.22 -12.51 -11.56
C ASN A 167 0.88 -13.79 -12.06
N ARG A 168 1.98 -13.69 -12.81
CA ARG A 168 2.69 -14.86 -13.35
C ARG A 168 3.20 -15.80 -12.27
N ARG A 169 3.59 -15.27 -11.11
CA ARG A 169 4.18 -16.08 -10.03
C ARG A 169 3.15 -16.56 -9.01
N TRP A 170 2.13 -15.77 -8.67
CA TRP A 170 1.20 -16.08 -7.58
C TRP A 170 -0.29 -15.95 -7.94
N GLY A 171 -0.64 -15.54 -9.16
CA GLY A 171 -2.03 -15.36 -9.60
C GLY A 171 -2.78 -14.16 -9.00
N ILE A 172 -2.35 -13.66 -7.84
CA ILE A 172 -3.02 -12.54 -7.15
C ILE A 172 -2.96 -11.22 -7.94
N GLY A 173 -1.96 -11.04 -8.81
CA GLY A 173 -1.87 -9.86 -9.68
C GLY A 173 -3.08 -9.66 -10.60
N ALA A 174 -3.82 -10.73 -10.94
CA ALA A 174 -5.06 -10.62 -11.70
C ALA A 174 -6.13 -9.80 -10.96
N MET A 175 -6.24 -9.91 -9.63
CA MET A 175 -7.21 -9.14 -8.86
C MET A 175 -6.93 -7.64 -8.94
N TYR A 176 -5.65 -7.27 -8.83
CA TYR A 176 -5.22 -5.88 -8.93
C TYR A 176 -5.42 -5.30 -10.34
N LEU A 177 -5.14 -6.09 -11.38
CA LEU A 177 -5.37 -5.65 -12.76
C LEU A 177 -6.87 -5.47 -13.05
N ARG A 178 -7.72 -6.37 -12.55
CA ARG A 178 -9.18 -6.20 -12.60
C ARG A 178 -9.64 -4.92 -11.89
N CYS A 179 -9.05 -4.57 -10.74
CA CYS A 179 -9.36 -3.30 -10.06
C CYS A 179 -9.03 -2.08 -10.92
N LEU A 180 -8.04 -2.17 -11.82
CA LEU A 180 -7.70 -1.11 -12.77
C LEU A 180 -8.55 -1.14 -14.07
N GLY A 181 -9.54 -2.04 -14.14
CA GLY A 181 -10.35 -2.25 -15.35
C GLY A 181 -9.62 -3.01 -16.46
N GLU A 182 -8.50 -3.67 -16.15
CA GLU A 182 -7.76 -4.50 -17.10
C GLU A 182 -8.22 -5.96 -16.97
N ASP A 183 -8.92 -6.44 -17.99
CA ASP A 183 -9.27 -7.85 -18.08
C ASP A 183 -8.10 -8.63 -18.71
N LEU A 184 -7.67 -9.69 -18.03
CA LEU A 184 -6.54 -10.52 -18.46
C LEU A 184 -6.96 -11.68 -19.37
N GLY A 185 -8.24 -11.81 -19.72
CA GLY A 185 -8.73 -12.96 -20.49
C GLY A 185 -8.43 -14.29 -19.80
N LEU A 186 -8.61 -14.33 -18.47
CA LEU A 186 -8.39 -15.53 -17.66
C LEU A 186 -9.64 -16.41 -17.69
N ASP A 187 -9.81 -17.17 -18.77
CA ASP A 187 -10.60 -18.40 -18.75
C ASP A 187 -9.91 -19.38 -17.77
N GLY A 188 -10.42 -19.51 -16.54
CA GLY A 188 -10.03 -20.64 -15.67
C GLY A 188 -9.68 -20.35 -14.21
N LEU A 189 -9.83 -19.13 -13.70
CA LEU A 189 -9.81 -18.89 -12.24
C LEU A 189 -11.19 -18.43 -11.77
N VAL A 190 -12.08 -19.41 -11.61
CA VAL A 190 -13.32 -19.26 -10.84
C VAL A 190 -12.91 -19.24 -9.37
N LEU A 191 -12.64 -18.04 -8.86
CA LEU A 191 -12.72 -17.76 -7.43
C LEU A 191 -14.19 -17.44 -7.15
N ASN A 192 -14.82 -18.25 -6.30
CA ASN A 192 -16.24 -18.14 -5.96
C ASN A 192 -16.59 -16.70 -5.56
N SER A 193 -17.50 -16.10 -6.33
CA SER A 193 -17.89 -14.70 -6.35
C SER A 193 -18.77 -14.25 -5.16
N GLU A 194 -18.70 -14.91 -4.02
CA GLU A 194 -19.55 -14.57 -2.86
C GLU A 194 -18.82 -13.76 -1.77
N ASN A 195 -17.52 -13.51 -1.92
CA ASN A 195 -16.73 -12.70 -0.97
C ASN A 195 -15.89 -11.57 -1.60
N ASP A 196 -16.15 -11.23 -2.87
CA ASP A 196 -15.39 -10.25 -3.68
C ASP A 196 -15.54 -8.77 -3.22
N ASN A 197 -15.93 -8.53 -1.97
CA ASN A 197 -16.42 -7.25 -1.51
C ASN A 197 -15.59 -6.54 -0.42
N SER A 198 -14.37 -6.96 -0.08
CA SER A 198 -13.58 -6.19 0.91
C SER A 198 -12.68 -5.15 0.24
N ILE A 199 -11.78 -5.56 -0.66
CA ILE A 199 -10.85 -4.64 -1.34
C ILE A 199 -11.58 -3.72 -2.31
N ALA A 200 -12.56 -4.22 -3.09
CA ALA A 200 -13.34 -3.39 -3.99
C ALA A 200 -14.28 -2.40 -3.26
N GLN A 201 -14.69 -2.67 -2.02
CA GLN A 201 -15.45 -1.72 -1.19
C GLN A 201 -14.55 -0.66 -0.55
N ILE A 202 -13.36 -1.05 -0.10
CA ILE A 202 -12.31 -0.10 0.33
C ILE A 202 -11.87 0.78 -0.85
N ILE A 203 -11.79 0.18 -2.05
CA ILE A 203 -11.50 0.83 -3.32
C ILE A 203 -12.75 1.50 -3.94
N LYS A 204 -13.97 1.38 -3.40
CA LYS A 204 -15.14 2.16 -3.88
C LYS A 204 -15.20 3.57 -3.31
N ILE A 205 -14.24 3.94 -2.45
CA ILE A 205 -14.04 5.27 -1.84
C ILE A 205 -13.21 6.15 -2.75
#